data_AF-A0A357ZBW2-F1
#
_entry.id   AF-A0A357ZBW2-F1
#
_cell.length_a   1.000
_cell.length_b   1.000
_cell.length_c   1.000
_cell.angle_alpha   90.00
_cell.angle_beta   90.00
_cell.angle_gamma   90.00
#
_symmetry.space_group_name_H-M   'P 1'
#
loop_
_entity.id
_entity.type
_entity.pdbx_description
1 polymer ?
#
loop_
_entity_poly.entity_id
_entity_poly.type
_entity_poly.pdbx_seq_one_letter_code
_entity_poly.pdbx_strand_id
1 'polypeptide(L)' 'MYPNVDELPSLPYDAITAQHHLYDLIYNPAETLFMKKGLSQGATVQNGLAMLHIQAEESWRIWNTPTPPLENGN' A
#
# COMPACT_ATOMS: atom_id res chain seq x y z
N MET A 1 -0.90 -6.47 15.86
CA MET A 1 0.41 -6.84 15.27
C MET A 1 1.16 -5.54 14.98
N TYR A 2 2.42 -5.41 15.37
CA TYR A 2 3.23 -4.21 15.12
C TYR A 2 4.35 -4.61 14.14
N PRO A 3 4.45 -4.00 12.95
CA PRO A 3 5.52 -4.33 12.00
C PRO A 3 6.87 -3.81 12.50
N ASN A 4 7.96 -4.38 12.01
CA ASN A 4 9.30 -3.86 12.31
C ASN A 4 9.47 -2.51 11.59
N VAL A 5 9.44 -1.41 12.35
CA VAL A 5 9.40 -0.04 11.81
C VAL A 5 10.77 0.50 11.40
N ASP A 6 11.83 -0.19 11.80
CA ASP A 6 13.22 0.18 11.53
C ASP A 6 13.81 -0.59 10.34
N GLU A 7 13.04 -1.47 9.71
CA GLU A 7 13.44 -2.20 8.51
C GLU A 7 12.96 -1.48 7.24
N LEU A 8 13.78 -1.59 6.20
CA LEU A 8 13.47 -1.13 4.86
C LEU A 8 13.92 -2.18 3.83
N PRO A 9 13.25 -2.31 2.68
CA PRO A 9 13.70 -3.19 1.61
C PRO A 9 15.09 -2.81 1.12
N SER A 10 15.90 -3.80 0.72
CA SER A 10 17.19 -3.55 0.07
C SER A 10 16.95 -3.08 -1.37
N LEU A 11 17.01 -1.76 -1.57
CA LEU A 11 16.78 -1.07 -2.84
C LEU A 11 17.87 -0.01 -3.04
N PRO A 12 18.16 0.38 -4.29
CA PRO A 12 19.08 1.49 -4.57
C PRO A 12 18.37 2.83 -4.31
N TYR A 13 18.26 3.24 -3.04
CA TYR A 13 17.54 4.48 -2.66
C TYR A 13 18.13 5.74 -3.29
N ASP A 14 19.42 5.75 -3.59
CA ASP A 14 20.08 6.88 -4.27
C ASP A 14 19.66 7.02 -5.75
N ALA A 15 19.05 5.98 -6.33
CA ALA A 15 18.47 6.02 -7.67
C ALA A 15 16.99 6.43 -7.68
N ILE A 16 16.36 6.61 -6.51
CA ILE A 16 15.00 7.13 -6.41
C ILE A 16 15.02 8.61 -6.80
N THR A 17 13.98 9.01 -7.51
CA THR A 17 13.80 10.39 -7.98
C THR A 17 12.36 10.81 -7.77
N ALA A 18 12.06 12.10 -7.99
CA ALA A 18 10.69 12.63 -7.96
C ALA A 18 9.72 12.01 -8.98
N GLN A 19 10.22 11.22 -9.94
CA GLN A 19 9.39 10.47 -10.89
C GLN A 19 8.86 9.15 -10.32
N HIS A 20 9.39 8.71 -9.18
CA HIS A 20 8.98 7.47 -8.53
C HIS A 20 7.81 7.71 -7.57
N HIS A 21 6.97 6.67 -7.44
CA HIS A 21 5.93 6.58 -6.43
C HIS A 21 6.15 5.30 -5.62
N LEU A 22 6.31 5.45 -4.31
CA LEU A 22 6.56 4.34 -3.39
C LEU A 22 5.27 4.00 -2.64
N TYR A 23 4.72 2.82 -2.91
CA TYR A 23 3.51 2.33 -2.25
C TYR A 23 3.88 1.22 -1.25
N ASP A 24 3.68 1.47 0.03
CA ASP A 24 3.87 0.52 1.12
C ASP A 24 2.52 -0.07 1.57
N LEU A 25 2.45 -1.39 1.78
CA LEU A 25 1.24 -2.06 2.27
C LEU A 25 1.07 -1.94 3.79
N ILE A 26 2.13 -1.54 4.50
CA ILE A 26 2.06 -1.23 5.92
C ILE A 26 1.26 0.06 6.13
N TYR A 27 0.31 0.05 7.07
CA TYR A 27 -0.53 1.21 7.42
C TYR A 27 -0.32 1.72 8.85
N ASN A 28 0.30 0.91 9.71
CA ASN A 28 0.65 1.27 11.07
C ASN A 28 2.10 0.86 11.33
N PRO A 29 3.06 1.80 11.39
CA PRO A 29 2.88 3.25 11.42
C PRO A 29 2.42 3.83 10.08
N ALA A 30 1.92 5.08 10.11
CA ALA A 30 1.45 5.78 8.91
C ALA A 30 2.56 6.04 7.87
N GLU A 31 3.80 6.17 8.33
CA GLU A 31 4.99 6.33 7.48
C GLU A 31 6.09 5.37 7.93
N THR A 32 6.51 4.48 7.03
CA THR A 32 7.62 3.55 7.25
C THR A 32 8.97 4.17 6.90
N LEU A 33 10.06 3.51 7.29
CA LEU A 33 11.41 3.95 6.91
C LEU A 33 11.62 3.94 5.38
N PHE A 34 11.01 2.99 4.67
CA PHE A 34 10.96 2.93 3.21
C PHE A 34 10.35 4.22 2.62
N MET A 35 9.17 4.63 3.12
CA MET A 35 8.49 5.85 2.68
C MET A 35 9.32 7.10 3.00
N LYS A 36 9.89 7.18 4.21
CA LYS A 36 10.74 8.32 4.61
C LYS A 36 11.95 8.48 3.70
N LYS A 37 12.58 7.37 3.28
CA LYS A 37 13.70 7.40 2.32
C LYS A 37 13.24 7.89 0.94
N GLY A 38 12.09 7.44 0.46
CA GLY A 38 11.47 7.95 -0.77
C GLY A 38 11.23 9.46 -0.74
N LEU A 39 10.57 9.93 0.32
CA LEU A 39 10.29 11.35 0.53
C LEU A 39 11.58 12.19 0.54
N SER A 40 12.66 11.69 1.15
CA SER A 40 13.95 12.39 1.17
C SER A 40 14.59 12.54 -0.22
N GLN A 41 14.19 11.71 -1.19
CA GLN A 41 14.62 11.77 -2.60
C GLN A 41 13.61 12.51 -3.50
N GLY A 42 12.57 13.10 -2.90
CA GLY A 42 11.51 13.83 -3.61
C GLY A 42 10.44 12.94 -4.25
N ALA A 43 10.46 11.63 -4.00
CA ALA A 43 9.41 10.73 -4.47
C ALA A 43 8.09 10.98 -3.73
N THR A 44 6.99 10.60 -4.36
CA THR A 44 5.68 10.55 -3.70
C THR A 44 5.50 9.20 -3.02
N VAL A 45 4.69 9.16 -1.95
CA VAL A 45 4.49 7.92 -1.16
C VAL A 45 3.02 7.70 -0.83
N GLN A 46 2.64 6.44 -0.65
CA GLN A 46 1.32 6.03 -0.18
C GLN A 46 1.45 4.84 0.78
N ASN A 47 0.64 4.80 1.84
CA ASN A 47 0.58 3.68 2.78
C ASN A 47 -0.64 2.78 2.53
N GLY A 48 -0.69 1.64 3.21
CA GLY A 48 -1.69 0.60 2.97
C GLY A 48 -3.10 0.89 3.53
N LEU A 49 -3.33 2.04 4.18
CA LEU A 49 -4.60 2.27 4.90
C LEU A 49 -5.80 2.32 3.94
N ALA A 50 -5.65 3.02 2.82
CA ALA A 50 -6.72 3.10 1.81
C ALA A 50 -7.04 1.72 1.25
N MET A 51 -6.00 0.92 0.94
CA MET A 51 -6.17 -0.46 0.50
C MET A 51 -6.95 -1.29 1.54
N LEU A 52 -6.60 -1.18 2.83
CA LEU A 52 -7.30 -1.87 3.92
C LEU A 52 -8.80 -1.57 3.96
N HIS A 53 -9.19 -0.30 3.75
CA HIS A 53 -10.60 0.08 3.68
C HIS A 53 -11.27 -0.43 2.40
N ILE A 54 -10.63 -0.23 1.23
CA ILE A 54 -11.18 -0.66 -0.06
C ILE A 54 -11.47 -2.16 -0.07
N GLN A 55 -10.55 -2.99 0.43
CA GLN A 55 -10.78 -4.44 0.48
C GLN A 55 -11.94 -4.82 1.42
N ALA A 56 -12.14 -4.08 2.51
CA ALA A 56 -13.23 -4.32 3.45
C ALA A 56 -14.58 -3.91 2.85
N GLU A 57 -14.62 -2.75 2.17
CA GLU A 57 -15.80 -2.29 1.43
C GLU A 57 -16.18 -3.24 0.30
N GLU A 58 -15.19 -3.75 -0.44
CA GLU A 58 -15.43 -4.69 -1.52
C GLU A 58 -15.92 -6.06 -1.00
N SER A 59 -15.32 -6.54 0.10
CA SER A 59 -15.80 -7.75 0.78
C SER A 59 -17.24 -7.58 1.27
N TRP A 60 -17.55 -6.43 1.87
CA TRP A 60 -18.89 -6.08 2.33
C TRP A 60 -19.89 -6.07 1.16
N ARG A 61 -19.52 -5.46 0.04
CA ARG A 61 -20.33 -5.44 -1.18
C ARG A 61 -20.62 -6.85 -1.67
N ILE A 62 -19.61 -7.72 -1.73
CA ILE A 62 -19.76 -9.12 -2.17
C ILE A 62 -20.73 -9.87 -1.25
N TRP A 63 -20.57 -9.77 0.07
CA TRP A 63 -21.43 -10.49 1.03
C TRP A 63 -22.88 -9.98 1.06
N ASN A 64 -23.12 -8.73 0.68
CA ASN A 64 -24.44 -8.10 0.72
C ASN A 64 -25.10 -7.94 -0.66
N THR A 65 -24.52 -8.50 -1.73
CA THR A 65 -25.11 -8.48 -3.07
C THR A 65 -25.76 -9.85 -3.37
N PRO A 66 -27.03 -9.90 -3.85
CA PRO A 66 -27.72 -11.18 -4.15
C PRO A 66 -27.04 -12.00 -5.26
N THR A 67 -26.24 -11.33 -6.08
CA THR A 67 -25.53 -11.93 -7.21
C THR A 67 -24.03 -11.79 -6.94
N PRO A 68 -23.29 -12.90 -6.77
CA PRO A 68 -21.84 -12.83 -6.72
C PRO A 68 -21.31 -12.22 -8.02
N PRO A 69 -20.21 -11.44 -7.99
CA PRO A 69 -19.59 -10.94 -9.20
C PRO A 69 -19.33 -12.15 -10.12
N LEU A 70 -19.88 -12.09 -11.34
CA LEU A 70 -19.78 -13.16 -12.32
C LEU A 70 -18.31 -13.57 -12.45
N GLU A 71 -18.00 -14.85 -12.21
CA GLU A 71 -16.80 -15.43 -12.81
C GLU A 71 -17.00 -15.25 -14.31
N ASN A 72 -16.23 -14.36 -14.93
CA ASN A 72 -16.25 -14.21 -16.38
C ASN A 72 -15.99 -15.61 -16.97
N GLY A 73 -17.01 -16.19 -17.58
CA GLY A 73 -16.87 -17.42 -18.32
C GLY A 73 -16.00 -17.17 -19.54
N ASN A 74 -14.86 -17.87 -19.61
CA ASN A 74 -13.88 -17.96 -20.70
C ASN A 74 -13.24 -16.65 -21.19
#